data_AF-A0A521LWT0-F1
#
_entry.id   AF-A0A521LWT0-F1
#
_cell.length_a   1.000
_cell.length_b   1.000
_cell.length_c   1.000
_cell.angle_alpha   90.00
_cell.angle_beta   90.00
_cell.angle_gamma   90.00
#
_symmetry.space_group_name_H-M   'P 1'
#
loop_
_entity.id
_entity.type
_entity.pdbx_description
1 polymer ?
#
loop_
_entity_poly.entity_id
_entity_poly.type
_entity_poly.pdbx_seq_one_letter_code
_entity_poly.pdbx_strand_id
1 'polypeptide(L)'
;MMTAPEPDRLAELQHAMRLIADAVESLPDDCRDLAGNALLNIAAEAVAQDVGCAEAGRIFARLGDLLARGLQPPMAQPISLTGFDA
;
A
#
# COMPACT_ATOMS: atom_id res chain seq x y z
N MET A 1 14.69 -30.10 16.72
CA MET A 1 14.44 -28.67 17.04
C MET A 1 13.13 -28.29 16.37
N MET A 2 12.11 -27.92 17.13
CA MET A 2 10.84 -27.43 16.57
C MET A 2 11.08 -25.99 16.11
N THR A 3 11.14 -25.78 14.79
CA THR A 3 10.99 -24.45 14.20
C THR A 3 9.57 -23.99 14.48
N ALA A 4 9.39 -22.95 15.29
CA ALA A 4 8.10 -22.28 15.40
C ALA A 4 7.62 -21.90 13.98
N PRO A 5 6.31 -22.02 13.66
CA PRO A 5 5.81 -21.53 12.38
C PRO A 5 6.16 -20.05 12.28
N GLU A 6 6.85 -19.63 11.21
CA GLU A 6 7.01 -18.21 10.95
C GLU A 6 5.60 -17.60 10.98
N PRO A 7 5.38 -16.53 11.78
CA PRO A 7 4.11 -15.87 11.77
C PRO A 7 3.81 -15.45 10.32
N ASP A 8 2.55 -15.57 9.93
CA ASP A 8 2.12 -15.23 8.59
C ASP A 8 2.38 -13.74 8.35
N ARG A 9 3.52 -13.43 7.70
CA ARG A 9 3.99 -12.05 7.47
C ARG A 9 2.94 -11.23 6.72
N LEU A 10 2.11 -11.87 5.91
CA LEU A 10 1.00 -11.22 5.24
C LEU A 10 -0.10 -10.82 6.23
N ALA A 11 -0.44 -11.69 7.19
CA ALA A 11 -1.42 -11.38 8.23
C ALA A 11 -0.93 -10.24 9.15
N GLU A 12 0.36 -10.22 9.49
CA GLU A 12 0.99 -9.13 10.25
C GLU A 12 0.93 -7.80 9.48
N LEU A 13 1.31 -7.81 8.19
CA LEU A 13 1.24 -6.63 7.33
C LEU A 13 -0.20 -6.11 7.20
N GLN A 14 -1.17 -7.00 6.95
CA GLN A 14 -2.58 -6.63 6.90
C GLN A 14 -3.09 -6.08 8.23
N HIS A 15 -2.60 -6.59 9.36
CA HIS A 15 -2.95 -6.06 10.67
C HIS A 15 -2.40 -4.64 10.86
N ALA A 16 -1.13 -4.42 10.51
CA ALA A 16 -0.53 -3.09 10.54
C ALA A 16 -1.28 -2.10 9.63
N MET A 17 -1.65 -2.51 8.43
CA MET A 17 -2.43 -1.68 7.50
C MET A 17 -3.79 -1.28 8.08
N ARG A 18 -4.49 -2.21 8.76
CA ARG A 18 -5.75 -1.89 9.45
C ARG A 18 -5.57 -0.87 10.56
N LEU A 19 -4.55 -1.05 11.40
CA LEU A 19 -4.24 -0.10 12.47
C LEU A 19 -3.92 1.30 11.93
N ILE A 20 -3.22 1.38 10.79
CA ILE A 20 -2.94 2.65 10.11
C ILE A 20 -4.23 3.27 9.58
N ALA A 21 -5.10 2.48 8.94
CA ALA A 21 -6.38 2.98 8.43
C ALA A 21 -7.25 3.54 9.57
N ASP A 22 -7.41 2.80 10.66
CA ASP A 22 -8.16 3.23 11.85
C ASP A 22 -7.57 4.52 12.43
N ALA A 23 -6.23 4.61 12.51
CA ALA A 23 -5.56 5.81 12.98
C ALA A 23 -5.81 7.02 12.07
N VAL A 24 -5.77 6.84 10.74
CA VAL A 24 -6.05 7.91 9.77
C VAL A 24 -7.51 8.35 9.84
N GLU A 25 -8.46 7.41 9.97
CA GLU A 25 -9.88 7.74 10.13
C GLU A 25 -10.15 8.55 11.41
N SER A 26 -9.35 8.36 12.46
CA SER A 26 -9.47 9.13 13.71
C SER A 26 -8.95 10.57 13.61
N LEU A 27 -8.22 10.92 12.55
CA LEU A 27 -7.69 12.28 12.35
C LEU A 27 -8.80 13.25 11.93
N PRO A 28 -8.65 14.56 12.22
CA PRO A 28 -9.48 15.61 11.63
C PRO A 28 -9.44 15.54 10.11
N ASP A 29 -10.55 15.87 9.43
CA ASP A 29 -10.67 15.77 7.98
C ASP A 29 -9.52 16.50 7.25
N ASP A 30 -9.18 17.72 7.68
CA ASP A 30 -8.09 18.52 7.13
C ASP A 30 -6.70 17.86 7.24
N CYS A 31 -6.54 16.91 8.18
CA CYS A 31 -5.29 16.18 8.41
C CYS A 31 -5.23 14.84 7.66
N ARG A 32 -6.37 14.30 7.20
CA ARG A 32 -6.42 12.97 6.56
C ARG A 32 -5.68 12.96 5.23
N ASP A 33 -5.83 14.00 4.43
CA ASP A 33 -5.11 14.15 3.16
C ASP A 33 -3.59 14.22 3.39
N LEU A 34 -3.16 14.94 4.43
CA LEU A 34 -1.75 15.03 4.81
C LEU A 34 -1.20 13.68 5.28
N ALA A 35 -1.97 12.93 6.07
CA ALA A 35 -1.58 11.60 6.52
C ALA A 35 -1.49 10.60 5.35
N GLY A 36 -2.47 10.62 4.44
CA GLY A 36 -2.45 9.82 3.22
C GLY A 36 -1.22 10.12 2.35
N ASN A 37 -0.89 11.40 2.15
CA ASN A 37 0.30 11.81 1.41
C ASN A 37 1.60 11.35 2.10
N ALA A 38 1.70 11.47 3.42
CA ALA A 38 2.87 11.02 4.17
C ALA A 38 3.08 9.50 4.07
N LEU A 39 2.00 8.72 4.23
CA LEU A 39 2.04 7.26 4.07
C LEU A 39 2.46 6.85 2.65
N LEU A 40 1.94 7.54 1.63
CA LEU A 40 2.31 7.30 0.24
C LEU A 40 3.79 7.60 -0.01
N ASN A 41 4.33 8.69 0.53
CA ASN A 41 5.75 9.03 0.39
C ASN A 41 6.66 7.97 1.01
N ILE A 42 6.33 7.48 2.21
CA ILE A 42 7.09 6.41 2.88
C ILE A 42 7.05 5.12 2.04
N ALA A 43 5.87 4.73 1.54
CA ALA A 43 5.74 3.56 0.69
C ALA A 43 6.51 3.71 -0.63
N ALA A 44 6.45 4.90 -1.25
CA ALA A 44 7.16 5.20 -2.48
C ALA A 44 8.68 5.15 -2.30
N GLU A 45 9.21 5.67 -1.20
CA GLU A 45 10.62 5.57 -0.87
C GLU A 45 11.05 4.12 -0.68
N ALA A 46 10.31 3.34 0.10
CA ALA A 46 10.63 1.93 0.34
C ALA A 46 10.61 1.09 -0.95
N VAL A 47 9.58 1.27 -1.79
CA VAL A 47 9.48 0.58 -3.09
C VAL A 47 10.62 1.02 -4.01
N ALA A 48 10.94 2.32 -4.08
CA ALA A 48 12.04 2.80 -4.90
C ALA A 48 13.41 2.28 -4.44
N GLN A 49 13.60 2.08 -3.14
CA GLN A 49 14.82 1.47 -2.59
C GLN A 49 14.94 -0.02 -2.95
N ASP A 50 13.83 -0.74 -3.02
CA ASP A 50 13.82 -2.19 -3.30
C ASP A 50 13.89 -2.51 -4.81
N VAL A 51 13.07 -1.84 -5.63
CA VAL A 51 12.93 -2.13 -7.07
C VAL A 51 13.52 -1.06 -8.01
N GLY A 52 13.96 0.07 -7.47
CA GLY A 52 14.47 1.21 -8.23
C GLY A 52 13.37 2.17 -8.72
N CYS A 53 13.75 3.44 -8.96
CA CYS A 53 12.80 4.51 -9.28
C CYS A 53 11.97 4.27 -10.55
N ALA A 54 12.54 3.64 -11.58
CA ALA A 54 11.83 3.37 -12.83
C ALA A 54 10.70 2.36 -12.64
N GLU A 55 10.95 1.29 -11.89
CA GLU A 55 9.93 0.26 -11.62
C GLU A 55 8.90 0.76 -10.61
N ALA A 56 9.34 1.47 -9.56
CA ALA A 56 8.44 2.14 -8.63
C ALA A 56 7.47 3.08 -9.38
N GLY A 57 7.98 3.90 -10.32
CA GLY A 57 7.15 4.77 -11.14
C GLY A 57 6.09 4.02 -11.94
N ARG A 58 6.42 2.86 -12.51
CA ARG A 58 5.45 2.00 -13.22
C ARG A 58 4.37 1.46 -12.28
N ILE A 59 4.75 1.00 -11.09
CA ILE A 59 3.82 0.50 -10.06
C ILE A 59 2.83 1.60 -9.65
N PHE A 60 3.32 2.80 -9.32
CA PHE A 60 2.45 3.90 -8.90
C PHE A 60 1.58 4.45 -10.03
N ALA A 61 2.07 4.47 -11.28
CA ALA A 61 1.25 4.85 -12.43
C ALA A 61 0.05 3.91 -12.60
N ARG A 62 0.25 2.59 -12.50
CA ARG A 62 -0.83 1.60 -12.57
C ARG A 62 -1.85 1.78 -11.44
N LEU A 63 -1.37 2.07 -10.23
CA LEU A 63 -2.25 2.38 -9.10
C LEU A 63 -3.08 3.65 -9.39
N GLY A 64 -2.47 4.69 -9.97
CA GLY A 64 -3.17 5.90 -10.39
C GLY A 64 -4.26 5.62 -11.44
N ASP A 65 -3.95 4.80 -12.45
CA ASP A 65 -4.91 4.42 -13.50
C ASP A 65 -6.09 3.61 -12.94
N LEU A 66 -5.83 2.71 -12.00
CA LEU A 66 -6.86 1.96 -11.26
C LEU A 66 -7.83 2.90 -10.53
N LEU A 67 -7.28 3.85 -9.78
CA LEU A 67 -8.06 4.83 -9.01
C LEU A 67 -8.85 5.76 -9.93
N ALA A 68 -8.26 6.22 -11.04
CA ALA A 68 -8.92 7.07 -12.03
C ALA A 68 -10.15 6.40 -12.68
N ARG A 69 -10.15 5.06 -12.75
CA ARG A 69 -11.29 4.26 -13.23
C ARG A 69 -12.40 4.09 -12.19
N GLY A 70 -12.27 4.70 -11.01
CA GLY A 70 -13.22 4.58 -9.91
C GLY A 70 -13.19 3.22 -9.22
N LEU A 71 -12.17 2.39 -9.48
CA LEU A 71 -12.01 1.12 -8.79
C LEU A 71 -11.43 1.39 -7.40
N GLN A 72 -12.20 1.05 -6.37
CA GLN A 72 -11.66 1.08 -5.01
C GLN A 72 -10.62 -0.04 -4.86
N PRO A 73 -9.39 0.28 -4.41
CA PRO A 73 -8.40 -0.74 -4.18
C PRO A 73 -8.87 -1.66 -3.06
N PRO A 74 -8.78 -3.00 -3.22
CA PRO A 74 -9.17 -3.95 -2.19
C PRO A 74 -8.34 -3.73 -0.92
N MET A 75 -9.00 -3.47 0.21
CA MET A 75 -8.32 -3.22 1.49
C MET A 75 -7.57 -4.45 2.05
N ALA A 76 -7.92 -5.66 1.60
CA ALA A 76 -7.45 -6.90 2.20
C ALA A 76 -6.62 -7.78 1.25
N GLN A 77 -6.53 -7.44 -0.04
CA GLN A 77 -5.85 -8.27 -1.02
C GLN A 77 -4.85 -7.44 -1.82
N PRO A 78 -3.68 -8.00 -2.16
CA PRO A 78 -2.77 -7.35 -3.10
C PRO A 78 -3.51 -7.05 -4.40
N ILE A 79 -3.34 -5.83 -4.90
CA ILE A 79 -3.76 -5.52 -6.26
C ILE A 79 -2.83 -6.28 -7.19
N SER A 80 -3.38 -7.22 -7.94
CA SER A 80 -2.62 -7.88 -9.00
C SER A 80 -2.42 -6.89 -10.14
N LEU A 81 -1.22 -6.30 -10.22
CA LEU A 81 -0.86 -5.30 -11.24
C LEU A 81 -0.60 -5.92 -12.64
N THR A 82 -0.71 -7.25 -12.75
CA THR A 82 -0.50 -8.03 -13.99
C THR A 82 -1.58 -7.81 -15.05
N GLY A 83 -2.72 -7.20 -14.69
CA GLY A 83 -3.78 -6.83 -15.64
C GLY A 83 -3.59 -5.48 -16.33
N PHE A 84 -2.49 -4.77 -16.06
CA PHE A 84 -2.23 -3.40 -16.53
C PHE A 84 -0.95 -3.30 -17.39
N ASP A 85 -0.45 -4.43 -17.91
CA ASP A 85 0.54 -4.45 -18.97
C ASP A 85 -0.14 -4.13 -20.31
N ALA A 86 -0.26 -2.85 -20.64
CA ALA A 86 -0.59 -2.37 -21.98
C ALA A 86 0.62 -1.64 -22.58
#